data_AF-U4VF98-F1
#
_entry.id   AF-U4VF98-F1
#
_cell.length_a   1.000
_cell.length_b   1.000
_cell.length_c   1.000
_cell.angle_alpha   90.00
_cell.angle_beta   90.00
_cell.angle_gamma   90.00
#
_symmetry.space_group_name_H-M   'P 1'
#
loop_
_entity.id
_entity.type
_entity.pdbx_description
1 polymer ?
#
loop_
_entity_poly.entity_id
_entity_poly.type
_entity_poly.pdbx_seq_one_letter_code
_entity_poly.pdbx_strand_id
1 'polypeptide(L)'
;DETEQGWEVPIEKLALYSNPDRESATNSHLVRGGDKARKLAFAGGDWMKIAYQDKTGRLERWISLSEAYDLAEWQAENGQKPQSLQLGLADYSDVDKDRDYYRHLFTLTLANKGGSEAVELSYAELHLLFTSADGQQTTHKLYDLFNKTIEPGKSETLDDNPVQKRDGQYVIYHPVGDEDAYSPFFPQGLPAGKYRIRPVVTGPNLKAPIYGRDEIEMDYPPRLSDSLIDP
;
A
#
# COMPACT_ATOMS: atom_id res chain seq x y z
N ASP A 1 -0.96 -28.53 4.19
CA ASP A 1 -0.48 -27.14 4.18
C ASP A 1 -1.05 -26.42 2.97
N GLU A 2 -2.24 -25.84 3.15
CA GLU A 2 -3.09 -25.26 2.10
C GLU A 2 -3.22 -23.73 2.22
N THR A 3 -2.18 -23.02 2.67
CA THR A 3 -2.20 -21.54 2.73
C THR A 3 -1.04 -20.85 2.01
N GLU A 4 -0.16 -21.60 1.34
CA GLU A 4 0.93 -21.00 0.56
C GLU A 4 0.44 -20.60 -0.83
N GLN A 5 0.05 -19.32 -1.01
CA GLN A 5 -0.29 -18.80 -2.33
C GLN A 5 0.94 -18.82 -3.24
N GLY A 6 1.01 -19.84 -4.10
CA GLY A 6 1.92 -19.88 -5.22
C GLY A 6 1.72 -18.65 -6.11
N TRP A 7 2.82 -18.11 -6.60
CA TRP A 7 2.83 -16.99 -7.53
C TRP A 7 3.47 -17.44 -8.84
N GLU A 8 2.73 -17.22 -9.92
CA GLU A 8 3.18 -17.51 -11.27
C GLU A 8 3.86 -16.28 -11.87
N VAL A 9 5.00 -16.52 -12.52
CA VAL A 9 5.77 -15.47 -13.18
C VAL A 9 4.97 -14.97 -14.39
N PRO A 10 4.56 -13.70 -14.44
CA PRO A 10 3.61 -13.19 -15.45
C PRO A 10 4.24 -12.92 -16.82
N ILE A 11 5.56 -12.68 -16.86
CA ILE A 11 6.31 -12.33 -18.08
C ILE A 11 7.40 -13.36 -18.38
N GLU A 12 7.84 -13.43 -19.64
CA GLU A 12 8.80 -14.46 -20.09
C GLU A 12 10.06 -14.53 -19.23
N LYS A 13 10.63 -13.38 -18.86
CA LYS A 13 11.80 -13.27 -17.98
C LYS A 13 11.65 -12.10 -17.04
N LEU A 14 11.70 -12.35 -15.74
CA LEU A 14 11.62 -11.34 -14.71
C LEU A 14 12.93 -11.22 -13.93
N ALA A 15 13.50 -10.03 -13.87
CA ALA A 15 14.73 -9.76 -13.14
C ALA A 15 14.53 -9.95 -11.62
N LEU A 16 15.60 -10.39 -10.96
CA LEU A 16 15.64 -10.56 -9.51
C LEU A 16 16.60 -9.54 -8.88
N TYR A 17 16.23 -9.07 -7.69
CA TYR A 17 16.96 -8.03 -6.95
C TYR A 17 17.30 -8.51 -5.55
N SER A 18 18.45 -8.07 -5.01
CA SER A 18 18.83 -8.38 -3.62
C SER A 18 18.11 -7.52 -2.59
N ASN A 19 17.70 -6.31 -2.97
CA ASN A 19 16.95 -5.34 -2.17
C ASN A 19 15.79 -4.76 -3.02
N PRO A 20 14.77 -4.10 -2.42
CA PRO A 20 13.66 -3.49 -3.16
C PRO A 20 14.05 -2.14 -3.79
N ASP A 21 15.09 -2.15 -4.63
CA ASP A 21 15.56 -1.01 -5.40
C ASP A 21 16.18 -1.47 -6.73
N ARG A 22 16.22 -0.57 -7.72
CA ARG A 22 16.70 -0.91 -9.07
C ARG A 22 18.21 -1.11 -9.16
N GLU A 23 18.98 -0.55 -8.23
CA GLU A 23 20.45 -0.64 -8.24
C GLU A 23 20.93 -2.02 -7.77
N SER A 24 20.10 -2.71 -7.01
CA SER A 24 20.33 -4.05 -6.46
C SER A 24 20.02 -5.19 -7.43
N ALA A 25 20.00 -4.92 -8.74
CA ALA A 25 19.74 -5.92 -9.76
C ALA A 25 20.77 -7.06 -9.72
N THR A 26 20.28 -8.30 -9.76
CA THR A 26 21.12 -9.49 -9.87
C THR A 26 21.18 -9.97 -11.32
N ASN A 27 22.14 -10.86 -11.62
CA ASN A 27 22.20 -11.51 -12.93
C ASN A 27 21.19 -12.67 -13.10
N SER A 28 20.33 -12.90 -12.10
CA SER A 28 19.35 -13.98 -12.10
C SER A 28 17.97 -13.49 -12.52
N HIS A 29 17.17 -14.39 -13.08
CA HIS A 29 15.80 -14.11 -13.48
C HIS A 29 14.90 -15.32 -13.22
N LEU A 30 13.59 -15.07 -13.12
CA LEU A 30 12.57 -16.10 -13.19
C LEU A 30 11.95 -16.18 -14.58
N VAL A 31 11.54 -17.38 -14.98
CA VAL A 31 10.96 -17.69 -16.29
C VAL A 31 9.50 -18.11 -16.15
N ARG A 32 8.62 -17.48 -16.94
CA ARG A 32 7.19 -17.86 -17.02
C ARG A 32 6.99 -19.31 -17.41
N GLY A 33 6.14 -20.00 -16.66
CA GLY A 33 5.81 -21.41 -16.86
C GLY A 33 6.93 -22.40 -16.46
N GLY A 34 8.14 -21.91 -16.19
CA GLY A 34 9.26 -22.73 -15.73
C GLY A 34 9.47 -22.65 -14.22
N ASP A 35 9.48 -21.43 -13.68
CA ASP A 35 9.74 -21.19 -12.27
C ASP A 35 8.47 -21.01 -11.46
N LYS A 36 8.49 -21.55 -10.23
CA LYS A 36 7.46 -21.34 -9.22
C LYS A 36 8.06 -20.54 -8.09
N ALA A 37 7.34 -19.51 -7.65
CA ALA A 37 7.72 -18.76 -6.46
C ALA A 37 6.55 -18.62 -5.50
N ARG A 38 6.86 -18.23 -4.26
CA ARG A 38 5.92 -17.91 -3.21
C ARG A 38 6.07 -16.45 -2.84
N LYS A 39 4.97 -15.71 -2.70
CA LYS A 39 5.00 -14.35 -2.15
C LYS A 39 5.43 -14.40 -0.69
N LEU A 40 6.29 -13.48 -0.27
CA LEU A 40 6.76 -13.38 1.11
C LEU A 40 6.38 -12.06 1.77
N ALA A 41 6.59 -10.96 1.06
CA ALA A 41 6.34 -9.62 1.56
C ALA A 41 6.19 -8.67 0.36
N PHE A 42 5.63 -7.49 0.62
CA PHE A 42 5.71 -6.36 -0.30
C PHE A 42 6.63 -5.30 0.32
N ALA A 43 7.12 -4.39 -0.52
CA ALA A 43 7.78 -3.17 -0.07
C ALA A 43 7.32 -2.04 -0.98
N GLY A 44 6.33 -1.28 -0.51
CA GLY A 44 5.69 -0.29 -1.38
C GLY A 44 4.68 -0.95 -2.35
N GLY A 45 4.22 -0.17 -3.32
CA GLY A 45 3.41 -0.68 -4.44
C GLY A 45 4.24 -1.23 -5.60
N ASP A 46 5.57 -1.17 -5.51
CA ASP A 46 6.48 -1.38 -6.64
C ASP A 46 7.36 -2.63 -6.49
N TRP A 47 7.41 -3.24 -5.30
CA TRP A 47 8.29 -4.39 -5.03
C TRP A 47 7.60 -5.50 -4.28
N MET A 48 7.95 -6.74 -4.63
CA MET A 48 7.49 -7.94 -3.94
C MET A 48 8.67 -8.86 -3.64
N LYS A 49 8.80 -9.28 -2.38
CA LYS A 49 9.74 -10.32 -1.98
C LYS A 49 9.12 -11.68 -2.25
N ILE A 50 9.91 -12.56 -2.83
CA ILE A 50 9.51 -13.91 -3.17
C ILE A 50 10.51 -14.94 -2.66
N ALA A 51 10.04 -16.15 -2.37
CA ALA A 51 10.87 -17.34 -2.22
C ALA A 51 10.72 -18.20 -3.48
N TYR A 52 11.82 -18.69 -4.02
CA TYR A 52 11.80 -19.66 -5.12
C TYR A 52 12.89 -20.72 -4.90
N GLN A 53 12.75 -21.84 -5.59
CA GLN A 53 13.72 -22.92 -5.54
C GLN A 53 14.71 -22.76 -6.70
N ASP A 54 15.99 -22.61 -6.40
CA ASP A 54 17.06 -22.73 -7.39
C ASP A 54 17.78 -24.08 -7.22
N LYS A 55 18.70 -24.39 -8.12
CA LYS A 55 19.55 -25.60 -8.12
C LYS A 55 20.33 -25.80 -6.82
N THR A 56 20.60 -24.71 -6.09
CA THR A 56 21.39 -24.72 -4.84
C THR A 56 20.54 -24.71 -3.57
N GLY A 57 19.23 -24.50 -3.68
CA GLY A 57 18.33 -24.42 -2.53
C GLY A 57 17.25 -23.35 -2.68
N ARG A 58 16.48 -23.16 -1.59
CA ARG A 58 15.49 -22.08 -1.50
C ARG A 58 16.21 -20.74 -1.35
N LEU A 59 15.87 -19.78 -2.21
CA LEU A 59 16.37 -18.42 -2.19
C LEU A 59 15.24 -17.42 -2.03
N GLU A 60 15.55 -16.27 -1.42
CA GLU A 60 14.64 -15.13 -1.36
C GLU A 60 15.19 -13.96 -2.14
N ARG A 61 14.36 -13.34 -2.98
CA ARG A 61 14.73 -12.19 -3.81
C ARG A 61 13.56 -11.23 -3.93
N TRP A 62 13.86 -10.01 -4.33
CA TRP A 62 12.88 -9.00 -4.67
C TRP A 62 12.62 -9.00 -6.17
N ILE A 63 11.39 -8.69 -6.58
CA ILE A 63 11.01 -8.39 -7.96
C ILE A 63 10.35 -7.02 -8.01
N SER A 64 10.51 -6.32 -9.13
CA SER A 64 9.73 -5.12 -9.38
C SER A 64 8.36 -5.49 -9.94
N LEU A 65 7.30 -4.98 -9.33
CA LEU A 65 5.93 -5.14 -9.80
C LEU A 65 5.71 -4.39 -11.12
N SER A 66 6.40 -3.26 -11.34
CA SER A 66 6.38 -2.50 -12.61
C SER A 66 7.03 -3.23 -13.78
N GLU A 67 7.93 -4.18 -13.48
CA GLU A 67 8.53 -5.05 -14.49
C GLU A 67 7.68 -6.31 -14.69
N ALA A 68 7.20 -6.89 -13.59
CA ALA A 68 6.36 -8.07 -13.64
C ALA A 68 4.99 -7.80 -14.29
N TYR A 69 4.48 -6.59 -14.14
CA TYR A 69 3.18 -6.17 -14.63
C TYR A 69 3.29 -4.75 -15.18
N ASP A 70 2.58 -4.43 -16.26
CA ASP A 70 2.27 -3.01 -16.51
C ASP A 70 1.37 -2.57 -15.35
N LEU A 71 1.89 -1.79 -14.40
CA LEU A 71 1.14 -1.44 -13.19
C LEU A 71 -0.11 -0.63 -13.49
N ALA A 72 -0.12 0.18 -14.55
CA ALA A 72 -1.28 0.98 -14.93
C ALA A 72 -2.35 0.10 -15.56
N GLU A 73 -1.96 -0.80 -16.47
CA GLU A 73 -2.86 -1.79 -17.07
C GLU A 73 -3.34 -2.81 -16.03
N TRP A 74 -2.44 -3.32 -15.19
CA TRP A 74 -2.75 -4.24 -14.12
C TRP A 74 -3.65 -3.60 -13.06
N GLN A 75 -3.42 -2.33 -12.71
CA GLN A 75 -4.34 -1.55 -11.86
C GLN A 75 -5.69 -1.34 -12.55
N ALA A 76 -5.73 -1.02 -13.85
CA ALA A 76 -6.98 -0.86 -14.59
C ALA A 76 -7.77 -2.19 -14.66
N GLU A 77 -7.08 -3.31 -14.85
CA GLU A 77 -7.67 -4.64 -14.97
C GLU A 77 -8.07 -5.26 -13.62
N ASN A 78 -7.39 -4.93 -12.53
CA ASN A 78 -7.57 -5.59 -11.23
C ASN A 78 -8.09 -4.65 -10.13
N GLY A 79 -7.94 -3.34 -10.28
CA GLY A 79 -8.39 -2.34 -9.31
C GLY A 79 -9.91 -2.20 -9.20
N GLN A 80 -10.67 -2.63 -10.22
CA GLN A 80 -12.13 -2.65 -10.21
C GLN A 80 -12.76 -4.03 -10.03
N LYS A 81 -11.97 -5.12 -10.07
CA LYS A 81 -12.51 -6.47 -9.87
C LYS A 81 -12.98 -6.60 -8.42
N PRO A 82 -14.21 -7.09 -8.15
CA PRO A 82 -14.66 -7.33 -6.79
C PRO A 82 -13.69 -8.28 -6.08
N GLN A 83 -12.94 -7.74 -5.14
CA GLN A 83 -12.17 -8.54 -4.19
C GLN A 83 -13.04 -8.71 -2.93
N SER A 84 -12.83 -9.80 -2.19
CA SER A 84 -13.52 -10.01 -0.91
C SER A 84 -13.31 -8.82 0.02
N LEU A 85 -12.13 -8.19 -0.05
CA LEU A 85 -11.84 -6.94 0.65
C LEU A 85 -12.15 -5.70 -0.19
N GLN A 86 -12.70 -4.68 0.47
CA GLN A 86 -12.92 -3.34 -0.08
C GLN A 86 -12.29 -2.31 0.85
N LEU A 87 -11.42 -1.48 0.28
CA LEU A 87 -10.81 -0.34 0.96
C LEU A 87 -11.65 0.91 0.68
N GLY A 88 -12.27 1.44 1.73
CA GLY A 88 -13.06 2.66 1.71
C GLY A 88 -12.27 3.85 2.23
N LEU A 89 -12.56 5.02 1.67
CA LEU A 89 -11.98 6.29 2.07
C LEU A 89 -13.12 7.30 2.21
N ALA A 90 -13.26 7.88 3.40
CA ALA A 90 -14.18 8.99 3.62
C ALA A 90 -13.37 10.29 3.78
N ASP A 91 -13.66 11.26 2.92
CA ASP A 91 -13.12 12.61 2.99
C ASP A 91 -14.07 13.51 3.79
N TYR A 92 -13.50 14.38 4.63
CA TYR A 92 -14.22 15.38 5.42
C TYR A 92 -13.91 16.81 4.99
N SER A 93 -13.27 17.01 3.83
CA SER A 93 -12.88 18.31 3.31
C SER A 93 -14.04 19.30 3.06
N ASP A 94 -15.25 18.78 2.86
CA ASP A 94 -16.49 19.56 2.69
C ASP A 94 -17.24 19.85 4.01
N VAL A 95 -16.70 19.44 5.16
CA VAL A 95 -17.31 19.73 6.47
C VAL A 95 -17.08 21.21 6.84
N ASP A 96 -18.17 21.97 6.97
CA ASP A 96 -18.12 23.41 7.29
C ASP A 96 -17.66 23.72 8.73
N LYS A 97 -17.84 22.78 9.65
CA LYS A 97 -17.44 22.93 11.05
C LYS A 97 -15.95 22.65 11.19
N ASP A 98 -15.18 23.57 11.79
CA ASP A 98 -13.74 23.43 11.99
C ASP A 98 -13.01 22.98 10.71
N ARG A 99 -13.30 23.72 9.63
CA ARG A 99 -12.91 23.38 8.25
C ARG A 99 -11.41 23.10 8.12
N ASP A 100 -10.58 23.80 8.89
CA ASP A 100 -9.13 23.62 8.81
C ASP A 100 -8.67 22.29 9.43
N TYR A 101 -9.36 21.80 10.47
CA TYR A 101 -9.10 20.46 11.04
C TYR A 101 -9.61 19.35 10.11
N TYR A 102 -10.89 19.42 9.72
CA TYR A 102 -11.53 18.35 8.94
C TYR A 102 -11.01 18.22 7.51
N ARG A 103 -10.42 19.29 6.95
CA ARG A 103 -9.77 19.25 5.63
C ARG A 103 -8.57 18.32 5.56
N HIS A 104 -7.95 18.00 6.69
CA HIS A 104 -6.80 17.07 6.75
C HIS A 104 -7.16 15.76 7.44
N LEU A 105 -8.43 15.56 7.77
CA LEU A 105 -8.97 14.32 8.31
C LEU A 105 -9.55 13.47 7.19
N PHE A 106 -9.20 12.19 7.21
CA PHE A 106 -9.86 11.18 6.39
C PHE A 106 -10.03 9.91 7.22
N THR A 107 -11.03 9.10 6.88
CA THR A 107 -11.24 7.79 7.51
C THR A 107 -10.94 6.69 6.49
N LEU A 108 -10.03 5.80 6.84
CA LEU A 108 -9.75 4.57 6.09
C LEU A 108 -10.48 3.40 6.71
N THR A 109 -11.22 2.67 5.89
CA THR A 109 -11.93 1.46 6.32
C THR A 109 -11.59 0.28 5.43
N LEU A 110 -11.44 -0.90 6.01
CA LEU A 110 -11.26 -2.14 5.29
C LEU A 110 -12.39 -3.10 5.62
N ALA A 111 -13.18 -3.45 4.61
CA ALA A 111 -14.34 -4.29 4.77
C ALA A 111 -14.20 -5.60 4.00
N ASN A 112 -14.45 -6.73 4.67
CA ASN A 112 -14.62 -8.01 4.00
C ASN A 112 -16.09 -8.16 3.57
N LYS A 113 -16.36 -7.87 2.30
CA LYS A 113 -17.65 -8.09 1.64
C LYS A 113 -17.73 -9.47 0.97
N GLY A 114 -16.71 -10.31 1.13
CA GLY A 114 -16.71 -11.69 0.69
C GLY A 114 -17.72 -12.56 1.45
N GLY A 115 -18.06 -13.71 0.86
CA GLY A 115 -19.12 -14.58 1.37
C GLY A 115 -18.78 -15.32 2.66
N SER A 116 -17.77 -16.20 2.66
CA SER A 116 -17.58 -17.18 3.73
C SER A 116 -16.17 -17.28 4.31
N GLU A 117 -15.18 -16.57 3.75
CA GLU A 117 -13.77 -16.70 4.17
C GLU A 117 -13.27 -15.43 4.85
N ALA A 118 -12.66 -15.61 6.03
CA ALA A 118 -11.90 -14.56 6.68
C ALA A 118 -10.64 -14.25 5.84
N VAL A 119 -10.20 -13.00 5.86
CA VAL A 119 -8.96 -12.60 5.18
C VAL A 119 -7.94 -12.19 6.22
N GLU A 120 -6.85 -12.95 6.29
CA GLU A 120 -5.71 -12.68 7.16
C GLU A 120 -4.70 -11.77 6.44
N LEU A 121 -4.39 -10.64 7.05
CA LEU A 121 -3.45 -9.61 6.60
C LEU A 121 -2.14 -9.74 7.37
N SER A 122 -1.52 -10.92 7.33
CA SER A 122 -0.18 -11.10 7.89
C SER A 122 0.85 -10.44 6.96
N TYR A 123 1.62 -9.48 7.50
CA TYR A 123 2.61 -8.69 6.75
C TYR A 123 2.00 -7.89 5.58
N ALA A 124 0.75 -7.44 5.74
CA ALA A 124 0.18 -6.50 4.80
C ALA A 124 0.76 -5.10 5.05
N GLU A 125 0.76 -4.27 4.02
CA GLU A 125 1.23 -2.88 4.08
C GLU A 125 0.12 -1.97 3.57
N LEU A 126 -0.07 -0.82 4.23
CA LEU A 126 -0.89 0.27 3.71
C LEU A 126 0.02 1.29 3.02
N HIS A 127 -0.34 1.65 1.79
CA HIS A 127 0.33 2.65 0.98
C HIS A 127 -0.62 3.77 0.59
N LEU A 128 -0.02 4.88 0.21
CA LEU A 128 -0.66 6.01 -0.44
C LEU A 128 -0.04 6.19 -1.83
N LEU A 129 -0.89 6.18 -2.86
CA LEU A 129 -0.52 6.47 -4.24
C LEU A 129 -0.83 7.93 -4.53
N PHE A 130 0.22 8.76 -4.65
CA PHE A 130 0.13 10.18 -4.97
C PHE A 130 0.16 10.35 -6.49
N THR A 131 -0.90 10.92 -7.07
CA THR A 131 -0.98 11.28 -8.49
C THR A 131 -0.93 12.80 -8.64
N SER A 132 0.12 13.33 -9.26
CA SER A 132 0.25 14.76 -9.57
C SER A 132 -0.68 15.18 -10.71
N ALA A 133 -0.78 16.49 -10.94
CA ALA A 133 -1.63 17.07 -11.98
C ALA A 133 -1.27 16.64 -13.42
N ASP A 134 -0.01 16.31 -13.67
CA ASP A 134 0.48 15.76 -14.95
C ASP A 134 0.31 14.23 -15.07
N GLY A 135 -0.23 13.58 -14.03
CA GLY A 135 -0.48 12.15 -14.00
C GLY A 135 0.70 11.32 -13.50
N GLN A 136 1.84 11.91 -13.11
CA GLN A 136 2.93 11.16 -12.51
C GLN A 136 2.49 10.56 -11.17
N GLN A 137 2.86 9.31 -10.94
CA GLN A 137 2.51 8.58 -9.73
C GLN A 137 3.74 8.31 -8.85
N THR A 138 3.57 8.52 -7.55
CA THR A 138 4.55 8.18 -6.52
C THR A 138 3.86 7.35 -5.45
N THR A 139 4.36 6.15 -5.18
CA THR A 139 3.87 5.30 -4.10
C THR A 139 4.66 5.56 -2.82
N HIS A 140 3.96 5.67 -1.71
CA HIS A 140 4.53 5.86 -0.37
C HIS A 140 3.96 4.81 0.59
N LYS A 141 4.80 4.13 1.36
CA LYS A 141 4.33 3.26 2.44
C LYS A 141 3.94 4.13 3.63
N LEU A 142 2.70 4.00 4.09
CA LEU A 142 2.22 4.70 5.29
C LEU A 142 2.62 3.92 6.54
N TYR A 143 2.15 2.68 6.68
CA TYR A 143 2.51 1.78 7.77
C TYR A 143 2.21 0.32 7.43
N ASP A 144 2.70 -0.58 8.28
CA ASP A 144 2.39 -2.00 8.25
C ASP A 144 1.03 -2.30 8.88
N LEU A 145 0.29 -3.23 8.28
CA LEU A 145 -0.91 -3.83 8.84
C LEU A 145 -0.50 -5.18 9.43
N PHE A 146 -0.25 -5.22 10.74
CA PHE A 146 0.18 -6.44 11.41
C PHE A 146 -1.01 -7.29 11.89
N ASN A 147 -0.95 -8.59 11.60
CA ASN A 147 -1.76 -9.65 12.22
C ASN A 147 -3.26 -9.34 12.32
N LYS A 148 -3.81 -8.70 11.29
CA LYS A 148 -5.22 -8.31 11.24
C LYS A 148 -6.01 -9.35 10.46
N THR A 149 -7.13 -9.82 11.00
CA THR A 149 -8.03 -10.75 10.32
C THR A 149 -9.38 -10.08 10.16
N ILE A 150 -9.84 -9.92 8.93
CA ILE A 150 -11.16 -9.35 8.65
C ILE A 150 -12.14 -10.49 8.36
N GLU A 151 -13.02 -10.77 9.33
CA GLU A 151 -14.07 -11.78 9.20
C GLU A 151 -15.11 -11.42 8.13
N PRO A 152 -15.78 -12.41 7.51
CA PRO A 152 -16.82 -12.17 6.51
C PRO A 152 -17.91 -11.20 7.02
N GLY A 153 -18.25 -10.21 6.20
CA GLY A 153 -19.26 -9.19 6.50
C GLY A 153 -18.79 -8.12 7.50
N LYS A 154 -17.58 -8.21 8.05
CA LYS A 154 -17.03 -7.20 8.96
C LYS A 154 -16.34 -6.06 8.24
N SER A 155 -16.21 -4.95 8.95
CA SER A 155 -15.50 -3.76 8.53
C SER A 155 -14.71 -3.25 9.72
N GLU A 156 -13.49 -2.79 9.46
CA GLU A 156 -12.63 -2.19 10.47
C GLU A 156 -12.13 -0.84 9.99
N THR A 157 -12.03 0.11 10.91
CA THR A 157 -11.31 1.36 10.69
C THR A 157 -9.81 1.05 10.78
N LEU A 158 -9.07 1.43 9.74
CA LEU A 158 -7.60 1.38 9.73
C LEU A 158 -7.02 2.68 10.28
N ASP A 159 -7.65 3.82 9.93
CA ASP A 159 -7.25 5.13 10.40
C ASP A 159 -8.43 6.10 10.39
N ASP A 160 -8.42 7.04 11.32
CA ASP A 160 -9.36 8.15 11.45
C ASP A 160 -8.67 9.38 12.07
N ASN A 161 -7.36 9.54 11.82
CA ASN A 161 -6.57 10.65 12.33
C ASN A 161 -6.28 11.69 11.25
N PRO A 162 -6.17 12.98 11.62
CA PRO A 162 -5.77 14.01 10.69
C PRO A 162 -4.27 13.96 10.41
N VAL A 163 -3.87 14.45 9.24
CA VAL A 163 -2.47 14.80 8.97
C VAL A 163 -2.06 15.98 9.87
N GLN A 164 -1.00 15.78 10.64
CA GLN A 164 -0.42 16.74 11.56
C GLN A 164 1.00 17.11 11.13
N LYS A 165 1.55 18.18 11.71
CA LYS A 165 2.98 18.49 11.63
C LYS A 165 3.60 18.33 13.01
N ARG A 166 4.66 17.52 13.11
CA ARG A 166 5.45 17.27 14.33
C ARG A 166 6.92 17.23 13.97
N ASP A 167 7.78 17.88 14.74
CA ASP A 167 9.23 17.93 14.50
C ASP A 167 9.60 18.32 13.05
N GLY A 168 8.80 19.21 12.45
CA GLY A 168 8.97 19.65 11.06
C GLY A 168 8.51 18.66 9.98
N GLN A 169 8.00 17.48 10.34
CA GLN A 169 7.50 16.45 9.44
C GLN A 169 5.96 16.40 9.41
N TYR A 170 5.39 16.07 8.27
CA TYR A 170 3.94 15.81 8.15
C TYR A 170 3.67 14.33 8.40
N VAL A 171 2.87 14.05 9.42
CA VAL A 171 2.66 12.70 9.97
C VAL A 171 1.18 12.42 10.23
N ILE A 172 0.83 11.14 10.32
CA ILE A 172 -0.42 10.67 10.89
C ILE A 172 -0.13 9.88 12.17
N TYR A 173 -0.98 10.03 13.19
CA TYR A 173 -0.88 9.23 14.40
C TYR A 173 -1.31 7.79 14.10
N HIS A 174 -0.44 6.83 14.40
CA HIS A 174 -0.70 5.41 14.20
C HIS A 174 0.05 4.61 15.27
N PRO A 175 -0.60 4.27 16.40
CA PRO A 175 0.07 3.58 17.50
C PRO A 175 0.47 2.16 17.10
N VAL A 176 1.61 1.70 17.60
CA VAL A 176 2.12 0.34 17.36
C VAL A 176 2.12 -0.42 18.67
N GLY A 177 1.11 -1.27 18.87
CA GLY A 177 0.85 -1.87 20.18
C GLY A 177 0.35 -0.82 21.16
N ASP A 178 1.03 -0.69 22.31
CA ASP A 178 0.71 0.29 23.35
C ASP A 178 1.56 1.57 23.25
N GLU A 179 2.41 1.70 22.22
CA GLU A 179 3.30 2.84 22.04
C GLU A 179 2.71 3.85 21.06
N ASP A 180 2.73 5.13 21.48
CA ASP A 180 2.43 6.26 20.60
C ASP A 180 3.45 6.30 19.46
N ALA A 181 2.94 6.25 18.23
CA ALA A 181 3.76 6.28 17.04
C ALA A 181 3.13 7.15 15.95
N TYR A 182 4.00 7.66 15.07
CA TYR A 182 3.64 8.58 14.00
C TYR A 182 4.27 8.11 12.71
N SER A 183 3.46 8.03 11.66
CA SER A 183 3.88 7.60 10.34
C SER A 183 4.01 8.81 9.42
N PRO A 184 5.14 9.02 8.72
CA PRO A 184 5.26 10.07 7.72
C PRO A 184 4.15 9.93 6.67
N PHE A 185 3.40 10.99 6.43
CA PHE A 185 2.26 10.94 5.50
C PHE A 185 2.69 11.10 4.04
N PHE A 186 3.67 11.96 3.78
CA PHE A 186 4.19 12.21 2.42
C PHE A 186 5.53 11.49 2.19
N PRO A 187 5.81 11.07 0.94
CA PRO A 187 7.13 10.57 0.57
C PRO A 187 8.19 11.67 0.66
N GLN A 188 9.42 11.27 0.95
CA GLN A 188 10.55 12.20 0.98
C GLN A 188 10.80 12.80 -0.40
N GLY A 189 11.06 14.12 -0.43
CA GLY A 189 11.40 14.82 -1.68
C GLY A 189 10.22 15.02 -2.64
N LEU A 190 8.97 14.84 -2.18
CA LEU A 190 7.79 15.12 -3.01
C LEU A 190 7.82 16.59 -3.49
N PRO A 191 7.68 16.87 -4.79
CA PRO A 191 7.58 18.24 -5.28
C PRO A 191 6.37 18.96 -4.69
N ALA A 192 6.45 20.29 -4.59
CA ALA A 192 5.29 21.08 -4.19
C ALA A 192 4.20 21.04 -5.27
N GLY A 193 2.95 20.81 -4.88
CA GLY A 193 1.84 20.68 -5.83
C GLY A 193 0.58 20.09 -5.21
N LYS A 194 -0.46 19.96 -6.03
CA LYS A 194 -1.72 19.31 -5.66
C LYS A 194 -1.70 17.86 -6.12
N TYR A 195 -2.11 16.95 -5.23
CA TYR A 195 -2.11 15.51 -5.47
C TYR A 195 -3.49 14.92 -5.22
N ARG A 196 -3.87 13.97 -6.08
CA ARG A 196 -4.92 12.98 -5.77
C ARG A 196 -4.25 11.80 -5.08
N ILE A 197 -4.79 11.39 -3.95
CA ILE A 197 -4.20 10.36 -3.09
C ILE A 197 -5.17 9.20 -2.99
N ARG A 198 -4.72 8.02 -3.41
CA ARG A 198 -5.48 6.76 -3.29
C ARG A 198 -4.79 5.82 -2.29
N PRO A 199 -5.51 5.29 -1.29
CA PRO A 199 -4.94 4.27 -0.42
C PRO A 199 -4.85 2.93 -1.15
N VAL A 200 -3.84 2.13 -0.84
CA VAL A 200 -3.61 0.80 -1.41
C VAL A 200 -3.16 -0.15 -0.32
N VAL A 201 -3.81 -1.30 -0.17
CA VAL A 201 -3.34 -2.36 0.72
C VAL A 201 -2.64 -3.43 -0.13
N THR A 202 -1.39 -3.74 0.20
CA THR A 202 -0.64 -4.86 -0.36
C THR A 202 -0.41 -5.91 0.71
N GLY A 203 -0.08 -7.15 0.34
CA GLY A 203 0.16 -8.21 1.31
C GLY A 203 0.32 -9.58 0.66
N PRO A 204 1.14 -10.47 1.25
CA PRO A 204 1.46 -11.77 0.66
C PRO A 204 0.26 -12.71 0.53
N ASN A 205 -0.72 -12.60 1.44
CA ASN A 205 -1.95 -13.40 1.42
C ASN A 205 -3.03 -12.83 0.47
N LEU A 206 -2.76 -11.67 -0.14
CA LEU A 206 -3.67 -11.07 -1.10
C LEU A 206 -3.38 -11.60 -2.50
N LYS A 207 -4.45 -11.93 -3.22
CA LYS A 207 -4.34 -12.33 -4.63
C LYS A 207 -3.72 -11.22 -5.46
N ALA A 208 -4.07 -9.97 -5.15
CA ALA A 208 -3.60 -8.74 -5.75
C ALA A 208 -3.75 -7.57 -4.74
N PRO A 209 -2.95 -6.49 -4.85
CA PRO A 209 -3.21 -5.22 -4.17
C PRO A 209 -4.68 -4.77 -4.21
N ILE A 210 -5.16 -4.22 -3.09
CA ILE A 210 -6.51 -3.68 -2.91
C ILE A 210 -6.45 -2.16 -3.00
N TYR A 211 -7.03 -1.60 -4.03
CA TYR A 211 -7.12 -0.15 -4.20
C TYR A 211 -8.34 0.42 -3.50
N GLY A 212 -8.17 1.59 -2.90
CA GLY A 212 -9.29 2.43 -2.48
C GLY A 212 -10.18 2.78 -3.67
N ARG A 213 -11.50 2.76 -3.45
CA ARG A 213 -12.45 3.18 -4.49
C ARG A 213 -12.41 4.67 -4.74
N ASP A 214 -12.22 5.43 -3.67
CA ASP A 214 -12.24 6.88 -3.68
C ASP A 214 -10.82 7.43 -3.52
N GLU A 215 -10.66 8.71 -3.83
CA GLU A 215 -9.42 9.48 -3.70
C GLU A 215 -9.70 10.72 -2.85
N ILE A 216 -8.71 11.19 -2.10
CA ILE A 216 -8.72 12.54 -1.52
C ILE A 216 -7.81 13.47 -2.31
N GLU A 217 -8.04 14.77 -2.21
CA GLU A 217 -7.16 15.78 -2.78
C GLU A 217 -6.42 16.53 -1.67
N MET A 218 -5.09 16.64 -1.79
CA MET A 218 -4.28 17.37 -0.81
C MET A 218 -3.11 18.09 -1.50
N ASP A 219 -2.80 19.28 -1.00
CA ASP A 219 -1.61 20.03 -1.39
C ASP A 219 -0.38 19.52 -0.62
N TYR A 220 0.78 19.49 -1.25
CA TYR A 220 2.07 19.37 -0.59
C TYR A 220 2.89 20.67 -0.79
N PRO A 221 3.39 21.29 0.29
CA PRO A 221 3.03 21.03 1.69
C PRO A 221 1.55 21.38 1.97
N PRO A 222 0.87 20.65 2.88
CA PRO A 222 -0.50 20.98 3.24
C PRO A 222 -0.56 22.26 4.08
N ARG A 223 -1.67 22.98 3.98
CA ARG A 223 -1.96 24.15 4.84
C ARG A 223 -2.71 23.70 6.09
N LEU A 224 -1.98 23.36 7.14
CA LEU A 224 -2.54 22.91 8.42
C LEU A 224 -2.99 24.08 9.30
N SER A 225 -4.01 23.87 10.14
CA SER A 225 -4.33 24.77 11.25
C SER A 225 -3.27 24.70 12.35
N ASP A 226 -3.17 25.75 13.16
CA ASP A 226 -2.27 25.78 14.34
C ASP A 226 -2.51 24.61 15.30
N SER A 227 -3.75 24.13 15.41
CA SER A 227 -4.10 22.97 16.25
C SER A 227 -3.51 21.63 15.78
N LEU A 228 -3.07 21.55 14.52
CA LEU A 228 -2.45 20.37 13.92
C LEU A 228 -0.93 20.49 13.82
N ILE A 229 -0.35 21.54 14.41
CA ILE A 229 1.09 21.81 14.41
C ILE A 229 1.60 21.68 15.84
N ASP A 230 2.31 20.59 16.13
CA ASP A 230 3.08 20.43 17.35
C ASP A 230 4.50 20.98 17.09
N PRO A 231 5.00 21.91 17.93
CA PRO A 231 6.33 22.52 17.77
C PRO A 231 7.50 21.53 17.81
#